data_AF-A0A6I6GZ80-F1
#
_entry.id   AF-A0A6I6GZ80-F1
#
_cell.length_a   1.000
_cell.length_b   1.000
_cell.length_c   1.000
_cell.angle_alpha   90.00
_cell.angle_beta   90.00
_cell.angle_gamma   90.00
#
_symmetry.space_group_name_H-M   'P 1'
#
loop_
_entity.id
_entity.type
_entity.pdbx_description
1 polymer ?
#
loop_
_entity_poly.entity_id
_entity_poly.type
_entity_poly.pdbx_seq_one_letter_code
_entity_poly.pdbx_strand_id
1 'polypeptide(L)'
;MNYFAVHKQSNVILRVIHSAVTPNNTADLEFYPAAKGRVSQYQARLKNDAPIGIYSILPQPVIPDVLPLTPELEQELREYVSKHHRQETVEWMAYKWRVSEQTVSDILVDMDNDE
;
A
#
# COMPACT_ATOMS: atom_id res chain seq x y z
N MET A 1 -11.99 -4.82 -21.07
CA MET A 1 -11.11 -4.20 -20.05
C MET A 1 -9.70 -4.77 -20.19
N ASN A 2 -8.67 -4.06 -19.73
CA ASN A 2 -7.29 -4.55 -19.77
C ASN A 2 -6.89 -5.08 -18.39
N TYR A 3 -6.12 -6.17 -18.36
CA TYR A 3 -5.59 -6.79 -17.15
C TYR A 3 -4.09 -7.04 -17.28
N PHE A 4 -3.34 -6.86 -16.21
CA PHE A 4 -1.95 -7.28 -16.11
C PHE A 4 -1.91 -8.75 -15.69
N ALA A 5 -1.23 -9.60 -16.47
CA ALA A 5 -0.91 -10.96 -16.11
C ALA A 5 0.43 -10.97 -15.36
N VAL A 6 0.41 -11.38 -14.10
CA VAL A 6 1.54 -11.27 -13.17
C VAL A 6 1.99 -12.64 -12.73
N HIS A 7 3.29 -12.91 -12.77
CA HIS A 7 3.84 -14.15 -12.24
C HIS A 7 3.87 -14.11 -10.71
N LYS A 8 3.25 -15.10 -10.06
CA LYS A 8 3.02 -15.09 -8.59
C LYS A 8 4.30 -15.03 -7.77
N GLN A 9 5.35 -15.74 -8.18
CA GLN A 9 6.60 -15.81 -7.40
C GLN A 9 7.45 -14.54 -7.52
N SER A 10 7.52 -13.97 -8.73
CA SER A 10 8.40 -12.83 -9.01
C SER A 10 7.69 -11.49 -8.96
N ASN A 11 6.35 -11.48 -8.91
CA ASN A 11 5.52 -10.27 -8.98
C ASN A 11 5.79 -9.41 -10.22
N VAL A 12 6.27 -10.04 -11.31
CA VAL A 12 6.58 -9.37 -12.58
C VAL A 12 5.39 -9.46 -13.52
N ILE A 13 5.08 -8.35 -14.18
CA ILE A 13 4.07 -8.33 -15.24
C ILE A 13 4.67 -8.96 -16.49
N LEU A 14 4.08 -10.08 -16.90
CA LEU A 14 4.47 -10.78 -18.11
C LEU A 14 3.84 -10.15 -19.35
N ARG A 15 2.55 -9.79 -19.27
CA ARG A 15 1.80 -9.20 -20.39
C ARG A 15 0.56 -8.45 -19.96
N VAL A 16 0.04 -7.60 -20.85
CA VAL A 16 -1.31 -7.03 -20.76
C VAL A 16 -2.26 -7.88 -21.61
N ILE A 17 -3.42 -8.23 -21.06
CA ILE A 17 -4.47 -8.98 -21.74
C ILE A 17 -5.73 -8.12 -21.83
N HIS A 18 -6.33 -8.04 -23.02
CA HIS A 18 -7.65 -7.46 -23.19
C HIS A 18 -8.70 -8.57 -23.05
N SER A 19 -9.68 -8.37 -22.16
CA SER A 19 -10.78 -9.31 -21.95
C SER A 19 -12.08 -8.59 -21.62
N ALA A 20 -13.21 -9.12 -22.09
CA ALA A 20 -14.54 -8.64 -21.73
C ALA A 20 -14.93 -9.01 -20.29
N VAL A 21 -14.32 -10.06 -19.74
CA VAL A 21 -14.56 -10.58 -18.38
C VAL A 21 -13.26 -10.58 -17.57
N THR A 22 -13.36 -10.53 -16.25
CA THR A 22 -12.18 -10.67 -15.38
C THR A 22 -11.52 -12.03 -15.61
N PRO A 23 -10.24 -12.08 -16.04
CA PRO A 23 -9.54 -13.34 -16.23
C PRO A 23 -9.37 -14.07 -14.89
N ASN A 24 -9.46 -15.40 -14.91
CA ASN A 24 -9.31 -16.22 -13.71
C ASN A 24 -7.83 -16.38 -13.35
N ASN A 25 -7.51 -16.28 -12.06
CA ASN A 25 -6.19 -16.62 -11.53
C ASN A 25 -5.84 -18.09 -11.87
N THR A 26 -4.64 -18.30 -12.42
CA THR A 26 -4.13 -19.63 -12.79
C THR A 26 -3.10 -20.11 -11.79
N ALA A 27 -2.47 -21.28 -11.99
CA ALA A 27 -1.44 -21.80 -11.09
C ALA A 27 -0.29 -20.80 -10.89
N ASP A 28 0.25 -20.25 -11.99
CA ASP A 28 1.45 -19.41 -11.97
C ASP A 28 1.17 -17.91 -12.13
N LEU A 29 -0.07 -17.55 -12.53
CA LEU A 29 -0.43 -16.16 -12.83
C LEU A 29 -1.60 -15.63 -12.00
N GLU A 30 -1.47 -14.36 -11.63
CA GLU A 30 -2.53 -13.55 -11.02
C GLU A 30 -2.87 -12.36 -11.94
N PHE A 31 -4.13 -11.94 -11.95
CA PHE A 31 -4.63 -10.90 -12.86
C PHE A 31 -5.12 -9.66 -12.12
N TYR A 32 -4.54 -8.50 -12.46
CA TYR A 32 -4.91 -7.21 -11.87
C TYR A 32 -5.52 -6.26 -12.90
N PRO A 33 -6.52 -5.44 -12.55
CA PRO A 33 -7.06 -4.43 -13.45
C PRO A 33 -5.99 -3.44 -13.92
N ALA A 34 -5.84 -3.27 -15.22
CA ALA A 34 -4.90 -2.32 -15.80
C ALA A 34 -5.60 -0.97 -16.04
N ALA A 35 -5.55 -0.08 -15.05
CA ALA A 35 -6.08 1.28 -15.17
C ALA A 35 -5.43 2.01 -16.37
N LYS A 36 -6.25 2.72 -17.16
CA LYS A 36 -5.87 3.28 -18.48
C LYS A 36 -4.56 4.07 -18.51
N GLY A 37 -4.16 4.74 -17.43
CA GLY A 37 -2.89 5.49 -17.36
C GLY A 37 -1.62 4.64 -17.24
N ARG A 38 -1.74 3.36 -16.89
CA ARG A 38 -0.58 2.49 -16.58
C ARG A 38 -0.22 1.52 -17.69
N VAL A 39 -1.17 1.24 -18.58
CA VAL A 39 -0.94 0.42 -19.78
C VAL A 39 0.07 1.09 -20.72
N SER A 40 -0.03 2.42 -20.90
CA SER A 40 0.92 3.18 -21.73
C SER A 40 2.34 3.18 -21.14
N GLN A 41 2.48 3.27 -19.82
CA GLN A 41 3.77 3.18 -19.12
C GLN A 41 4.41 1.80 -19.27
N TYR A 42 3.61 0.73 -19.10
CA TYR A 42 4.06 -0.64 -19.36
C TYR A 42 4.56 -0.80 -20.80
N GLN A 43 3.78 -0.34 -21.78
CA GLN A 43 4.16 -0.42 -23.20
C GLN A 43 5.41 0.41 -23.53
N ALA A 44 5.58 1.59 -22.93
CA ALA A 44 6.77 2.41 -23.13
C ALA A 44 8.04 1.76 -22.56
N ARG A 45 7.94 1.04 -21.45
CA ARG A 45 9.06 0.32 -20.84
C ARG A 45 9.39 -1.01 -21.54
N LEU A 46 8.38 -1.72 -22.07
CA LEU A 46 8.62 -2.88 -22.95
C LEU A 46 9.47 -2.54 -24.17
N LYS A 47 9.35 -1.32 -24.72
CA LYS A 47 10.23 -0.86 -25.82
C LYS A 47 11.71 -0.83 -25.45
N ASN A 48 12.03 -0.82 -24.15
CA ASN A 48 13.39 -0.82 -23.62
C ASN A 48 13.79 -2.20 -23.03
N ASP A 49 12.99 -3.25 -23.29
CA ASP A 49 13.23 -4.65 -22.90
C ASP A 49 13.52 -4.89 -21.41
N ALA A 50 12.89 -4.09 -20.53
CA ALA A 50 13.04 -4.21 -19.08
C ALA A 50 11.84 -4.91 -18.43
N PRO A 51 12.04 -5.94 -17.58
CA PRO A 51 10.96 -6.53 -16.79
C PRO A 51 10.41 -5.52 -15.77
N ILE A 52 9.09 -5.56 -15.52
CA ILE A 52 8.41 -4.58 -14.66
C ILE A 52 7.68 -5.29 -13.52
N GLY A 53 8.09 -5.01 -12.28
CA GLY A 53 7.38 -5.46 -11.09
C GLY A 53 6.03 -4.75 -10.92
N ILE A 54 5.05 -5.42 -10.32
CA ILE A 54 3.71 -4.85 -10.09
C ILE A 54 3.74 -3.59 -9.23
N TYR A 55 4.64 -3.51 -8.23
CA TYR A 55 4.79 -2.32 -7.39
C TYR A 55 5.33 -1.10 -8.15
N SER A 56 5.99 -1.30 -9.29
CA SER A 56 6.41 -0.19 -10.16
C SER A 56 5.24 0.35 -11.00
N ILE A 57 4.17 -0.43 -11.14
CA ILE A 57 2.96 -0.08 -11.90
C ILE A 57 1.89 0.45 -10.96
N LEU A 58 1.68 -0.22 -9.82
CA LEU A 58 0.90 0.33 -8.73
C LEU A 58 1.60 1.58 -8.19
N PRO A 59 0.87 2.59 -7.68
CA PRO A 59 1.58 3.70 -7.07
C PRO A 59 2.32 3.06 -5.90
N GLN A 60 3.63 3.17 -5.89
CA GLN A 60 4.41 2.71 -4.75
C GLN A 60 3.75 3.33 -3.51
N PRO A 61 3.35 2.55 -2.50
CA PRO A 61 2.78 3.14 -1.30
C PRO A 61 3.81 4.15 -0.81
N VAL A 62 3.41 5.42 -0.79
CA VAL A 62 4.25 6.48 -0.25
C VAL A 62 4.35 6.16 1.23
N ILE A 63 5.47 5.55 1.63
CA ILE A 63 5.81 5.45 3.05
C ILE A 63 5.98 6.91 3.47
N PRO A 64 5.10 7.44 4.33
CA PRO A 64 5.22 8.81 4.75
C PRO A 64 6.55 8.97 5.50
N ASP A 65 7.27 10.06 5.24
CA ASP A 65 8.44 10.41 6.06
C ASP A 65 8.00 10.48 7.53
N VAL A 66 8.66 9.70 8.39
CA VAL A 66 8.38 9.73 9.83
C VAL A 66 8.70 11.12 10.35
N LEU A 67 7.68 11.85 10.79
CA LEU A 67 7.86 13.21 11.30
C LEU A 67 8.31 13.15 12.77
N PRO A 68 9.32 13.95 13.17
CA PRO A 68 9.63 14.12 14.58
C PRO A 68 8.40 14.73 15.28
N LEU A 69 7.86 14.04 16.28
CA LEU A 69 6.74 14.53 17.07
C LEU A 69 7.18 15.72 17.91
N THR A 70 6.54 16.87 17.70
CA THR A 70 6.59 17.96 18.68
C THR A 70 5.65 17.62 19.84
N PRO A 71 5.86 18.21 21.03
CA PRO A 71 5.00 17.96 22.19
C PRO A 71 3.50 18.21 21.92
N GLU A 72 3.19 19.20 21.08
CA GLU A 72 1.82 19.53 20.69
C GLU A 72 1.20 18.43 19.80
N LEU A 73 1.96 17.91 18.83
CA LEU A 73 1.52 16.84 17.94
C LEU A 73 1.40 15.49 18.66
N GLU A 74 2.21 15.25 19.69
CA GLU A 74 2.07 14.05 20.52
C GLU A 74 0.74 14.05 21.27
N GLN A 75 0.32 15.20 21.80
CA GLN A 75 -0.96 15.32 22.50
C GLN A 75 -2.14 15.10 21.55
N GLU A 76 -2.11 15.68 20.35
CA GLU A 76 -3.13 15.44 19.34
C GLU A 76 -3.16 13.97 18.84
N LEU A 77 -1.99 13.33 18.72
CA LEU A 77 -1.88 11.90 18.40
C LEU A 77 -2.51 11.05 19.51
N ARG A 78 -2.25 11.35 20.78
CA ARG A 78 -2.85 10.63 21.92
C ARG A 78 -4.38 10.77 21.93
N GLU A 79 -4.91 11.96 21.69
CA GLU A 79 -6.36 12.19 21.55
C GLU A 79 -6.96 11.40 20.38
N TYR A 80 -6.25 11.37 19.24
CA TYR A 80 -6.66 10.62 18.07
C TYR A 80 -6.69 9.11 18.34
N VAL A 81 -5.59 8.55 18.87
CA VAL A 81 -5.48 7.12 19.20
C VAL A 81 -6.57 6.75 20.20
N SER A 82 -6.78 7.56 21.24
CA SER A 82 -7.83 7.32 22.23
C SER A 82 -9.22 7.20 21.61
N LYS A 83 -9.54 8.05 20.63
CA LYS A 83 -10.83 8.02 19.94
C LYS A 83 -10.97 6.88 18.92
N HIS A 84 -9.88 6.46 18.28
CA HIS A 84 -9.91 5.60 17.09
C HIS A 84 -9.34 4.19 17.29
N HIS A 85 -8.69 3.89 18.42
CA HIS A 85 -8.02 2.59 18.67
C HIS A 85 -8.94 1.36 18.57
N ARG A 86 -10.25 1.52 18.77
CA ARG A 86 -11.23 0.42 18.65
C ARG A 86 -11.70 0.16 17.21
N GLN A 87 -11.42 1.10 16.29
CA GLN A 87 -11.95 1.10 14.92
C GLN A 87 -10.84 1.00 13.86
N GLU A 88 -9.61 1.41 14.20
CA GLU A 88 -8.46 1.45 13.31
C GLU A 88 -7.33 0.55 13.84
N THR A 89 -6.54 -0.03 12.93
CA THR A 89 -5.35 -0.81 13.33
C THR A 89 -4.16 0.10 13.59
N VAL A 90 -3.17 -0.40 14.34
CA VAL A 90 -1.94 0.33 14.68
C VAL A 90 -1.20 0.81 13.43
N GLU A 91 -1.11 -0.04 12.41
CA GLU A 91 -0.45 0.28 11.13
C GLU A 91 -1.15 1.43 10.40
N TRP A 92 -2.49 1.46 10.44
CA TRP A 92 -3.26 2.52 9.81
C TRP A 92 -3.12 3.86 10.55
N MET A 93 -3.12 3.83 11.88
CA MET A 93 -2.90 5.02 12.70
C MET A 93 -1.48 5.57 12.50
N ALA A 94 -0.47 4.71 12.51
CA ALA A 94 0.92 5.06 12.25
C ALA A 94 1.13 5.65 10.84
N TYR A 95 0.50 5.05 9.83
CA TYR A 95 0.51 5.56 8.46
C TYR A 95 -0.11 6.96 8.35
N LYS A 96 -1.28 7.16 8.95
CA LYS A 96 -2.02 8.43 8.88
C LYS A 96 -1.27 9.57 9.55
N TRP A 97 -0.65 9.27 10.70
CA TRP A 97 0.10 10.25 11.49
C TRP A 97 1.56 10.37 11.10
N ARG A 98 2.03 9.53 10.17
CA ARG A 98 3.44 9.50 9.74
C ARG A 98 4.38 9.29 10.93
N VAL A 99 4.02 8.36 11.81
CA VAL A 99 4.80 7.98 12.99
C VAL A 99 5.12 6.49 12.92
N SER A 100 5.99 6.01 13.80
CA SER A 100 6.26 4.57 13.90
C SER A 100 5.08 3.84 14.55
N GLU A 101 4.86 2.57 14.17
CA GLU A 101 3.88 1.69 14.83
C GLU A 101 4.20 1.52 16.33
N GLN A 102 5.49 1.56 16.69
CA GLN A 102 5.93 1.53 18.09
C GLN A 102 5.35 2.70 18.88
N THR A 103 5.39 3.91 18.31
CA THR A 103 4.87 5.11 18.97
C THR A 103 3.37 5.03 19.27
N VAL A 104 2.58 4.48 18.34
CA VAL A 104 1.15 4.26 18.56
C VAL A 104 0.92 3.17 19.60
N SER A 105 1.74 2.12 19.58
CA SER A 105 1.68 1.02 20.55
C SER A 105 2.00 1.50 21.97
N ASP A 106 3.02 2.35 22.12
CA ASP A 106 3.40 2.94 23.42
C ASP A 106 2.25 3.78 24.00
N ILE A 107 1.56 4.56 23.16
CA ILE A 107 0.39 5.34 23.57
C ILE A 107 -0.76 4.44 24.05
N LEU A 108 -1.02 3.34 23.34
CA LEU A 108 -2.06 2.39 23.74
C LEU A 108 -1.75 1.72 25.08
N VAL A 109 -0.48 1.36 25.30
CA VAL A 109 -0.02 0.78 26.57
C VAL A 109 -0.13 1.78 27.71
N ASP A 110 0.24 3.05 27.50
CA ASP A 110 0.08 4.11 28.51
C ASP A 110 -1.39 4.27 28.89
N MET A 111 -2.31 4.27 27.92
CA MET A 111 -3.75 4.40 28.16
C MET A 111 -4.33 3.26 29.00
N ASP A 112 -3.90 2.02 28.77
CA ASP A 112 -4.37 0.86 29.54
C ASP A 112 -3.88 0.87 31.00
N ASN A 113 -2.82 1.64 31.31
CA ASN A 113 -2.27 1.76 32.68
C ASN A 113 -2.86 2.94 33.47
N ASP A 114 -3.61 3.84 32.82
CA ASP A 114 -4.25 5.02 33.44
C ASP A 114 -5.74 4.77 33.84
N GLU A 115 -6.29 3.57 33.57
CA GLU A 115 -7.60 3.07 34.09
C GLU A 115 -7.47 2.34 35.43
#